data_AF-A0A3T1AZX3-F1
#
_entry.id   AF-A0A3T1AZX3-F1
#
_cell.length_a   1.000
_cell.length_b   1.000
_cell.length_c   1.000
_cell.angle_alpha   90.00
_cell.angle_beta   90.00
_cell.angle_gamma   90.00
#
_symmetry.space_group_name_H-M   'P 1'
#
loop_
_entity.id
_entity.type
_entity.pdbx_description
1 polymer ?
#
loop_
_entity_poly.entity_id
_entity_poly.type
_entity_poly.pdbx_seq_one_letter_code
_entity_poly.pdbx_strand_id
1 'polypeptide(L)'
;MTGRKFSGDIGDLSPEETAAFERATDIYQALLAALDAHLDRASDPAEAARLRAEAERYAAEQRELRVGDLAGAQRVIDEYPALVRELMASLAS
;
A
#
# COMPACT_ATOMS: atom_id res chain seq x y z
N MET A 1 -0.46 24.95 -8.50
CA MET A 1 -0.40 23.58 -7.95
C MET A 1 -1.49 22.78 -8.64
N THR A 2 -1.11 22.01 -9.65
CA THR A 2 -2.06 21.40 -10.60
C THR A 2 -2.46 20.03 -10.07
N GLY A 3 -3.65 19.93 -9.47
CA GLY A 3 -4.23 18.66 -9.02
C GLY A 3 -4.52 17.77 -10.22
N ARG A 4 -3.97 16.54 -10.20
CA ARG A 4 -4.34 15.49 -11.15
C ARG A 4 -5.80 15.10 -10.88
N LYS A 5 -6.70 15.46 -11.79
CA LYS A 5 -8.08 15.00 -11.78
C LYS A 5 -8.09 13.56 -12.30
N PHE A 6 -8.39 12.60 -11.43
CA PHE A 6 -8.73 11.25 -11.84
C PHE A 6 -10.09 11.30 -12.54
N SER A 7 -10.09 11.12 -13.85
CA SER A 7 -11.30 10.98 -14.67
C SER A 7 -11.67 9.51 -14.76
N GLY A 8 -12.33 9.00 -13.73
CA GLY A 8 -13.21 7.84 -13.80
C GLY A 8 -14.44 8.21 -12.99
N ASP A 9 -15.60 8.32 -13.64
CA ASP A 9 -16.92 8.71 -13.09
C ASP A 9 -16.99 8.89 -11.57
N ILE A 10 -16.57 10.06 -11.08
CA ILE A 10 -16.74 10.51 -9.68
C ILE A 10 -18.14 11.15 -9.55
N GLY A 11 -19.16 10.49 -10.07
CA GLY A 11 -20.55 10.98 -10.06
C GLY A 11 -21.29 10.68 -8.75
N ASP A 12 -21.00 9.52 -8.15
CA ASP A 12 -21.80 8.94 -7.06
C ASP A 12 -20.99 8.52 -5.81
N LEU A 13 -19.69 8.80 -5.77
CA LEU A 13 -18.84 8.40 -4.64
C LEU A 13 -18.92 9.43 -3.51
N SER A 14 -19.11 8.93 -2.28
CA SER A 14 -19.09 9.77 -1.10
C SER A 14 -17.67 10.31 -0.84
N PRO A 15 -17.55 11.48 -0.19
CA PRO A 15 -16.25 11.99 0.28
C PRO A 15 -15.51 11.00 1.19
N GLU A 16 -16.25 10.18 1.95
CA GLU A 16 -15.70 9.15 2.83
C GLU A 16 -15.03 8.02 2.04
N GLU A 17 -15.69 7.49 1.02
CA GLU A 17 -15.13 6.45 0.15
C GLU A 17 -13.87 6.93 -0.59
N THR A 18 -13.89 8.18 -1.03
CA THR A 18 -12.73 8.81 -1.68
C THR A 18 -11.56 8.92 -0.70
N ALA A 19 -11.80 9.44 0.50
CA ALA A 19 -10.77 9.59 1.52
C ALA A 19 -10.21 8.24 2.00
N ALA A 20 -11.07 7.21 2.15
CA ALA A 20 -10.64 5.87 2.51
C ALA A 20 -9.74 5.26 1.42
N PHE A 21 -10.15 5.39 0.15
CA PHE A 21 -9.36 4.90 -0.98
C PHE A 21 -7.98 5.59 -1.08
N GLU A 22 -7.94 6.92 -0.96
CA GLU A 22 -6.68 7.67 -0.97
C GLU A 22 -5.76 7.23 0.17
N ARG A 23 -6.31 7.11 1.39
CA ARG A 23 -5.56 6.68 2.56
C ARG A 23 -5.03 5.24 2.44
N ALA A 24 -5.84 4.32 1.93
CA ALA A 24 -5.41 2.95 1.66
C ALA A 24 -4.29 2.90 0.61
N THR A 25 -4.38 3.75 -0.43
CA THR A 25 -3.35 3.87 -1.46
C THR A 25 -2.03 4.36 -0.87
N ASP A 26 -2.06 5.36 0.00
CA ASP A 26 -0.86 5.87 0.69
C ASP A 26 -0.21 4.80 1.59
N ILE A 27 -1.03 3.99 2.27
CA ILE A 27 -0.54 2.88 3.10
C ILE A 27 0.14 1.80 2.24
N TYR A 28 -0.45 1.43 1.11
CA TYR A 28 0.20 0.52 0.16
C TYR A 28 1.54 1.06 -0.34
N GLN A 29 1.61 2.36 -0.67
CA GLN A 29 2.87 2.98 -1.11
C GLN A 29 3.93 2.94 0.00
N ALA A 30 3.56 3.23 1.24
CA ALA A 30 4.47 3.15 2.39
C ALA A 30 4.96 1.71 2.63
N LEU A 31 4.07 0.72 2.51
CA LEU A 31 4.40 -0.70 2.66
C LEU A 31 5.38 -1.18 1.58
N LEU A 32 5.11 -0.84 0.31
CA LEU A 32 5.99 -1.19 -0.80
C LEU A 32 7.36 -0.52 -0.67
N ALA A 33 7.40 0.75 -0.26
CA ALA A 33 8.66 1.45 -0.01
C ALA A 33 9.47 0.81 1.14
N ALA A 34 8.79 0.37 2.22
CA ALA A 34 9.44 -0.33 3.31
C ALA A 34 10.02 -1.69 2.86
N LEU A 35 9.29 -2.45 2.03
CA LEU A 35 9.77 -3.72 1.47
C LEU A 35 10.96 -3.52 0.52
N ASP A 36 10.93 -2.50 -0.32
CA ASP A 36 12.03 -2.16 -1.23
C ASP A 36 13.31 -1.81 -0.45
N ALA A 37 13.18 -1.01 0.62
CA ALA A 37 14.30 -0.72 1.51
C ALA A 37 14.88 -1.96 2.23
N HIS A 38 14.06 -3.00 2.49
CA HIS A 38 14.60 -4.28 2.97
C HIS A 38 15.29 -5.06 1.88
N LEU A 39 14.73 -5.07 0.67
CA LEU A 39 15.33 -5.74 -0.48
C LEU A 39 16.73 -5.22 -0.78
N ASP A 40 16.95 -3.91 -0.65
CA ASP A 40 18.25 -3.27 -0.82
C ASP A 40 19.30 -3.72 0.22
N ARG A 41 18.87 -4.20 1.39
CA ARG A 41 19.75 -4.69 2.47
C ARG A 41 19.86 -6.20 2.54
N ALA A 42 18.92 -6.93 1.94
CA ALA A 42 18.85 -8.38 1.99
C ALA A 42 20.09 -9.00 1.34
N SER A 43 20.91 -9.66 2.15
CA SER A 43 22.13 -10.33 1.68
C SER A 43 21.91 -11.82 1.36
N ASP A 44 20.85 -12.41 1.93
CA ASP A 44 20.44 -13.78 1.64
C ASP A 44 19.51 -13.82 0.41
N PRO A 45 19.84 -14.58 -0.65
CA PRO A 45 18.97 -14.76 -1.80
C PRO A 45 17.58 -15.30 -1.46
N ALA A 46 17.45 -16.16 -0.44
CA ALA A 46 16.16 -16.72 -0.05
C ALA A 46 15.26 -15.67 0.62
N GLU A 47 15.83 -14.85 1.51
CA GLU A 47 15.16 -13.69 2.09
C GLU A 47 14.73 -12.67 1.01
N ALA A 48 15.64 -12.34 0.07
CA ALA A 48 15.33 -11.42 -1.02
C ALA A 48 14.19 -11.96 -1.91
N ALA A 49 14.17 -13.27 -2.19
CA ALA A 49 13.07 -13.89 -2.93
C ALA A 49 11.73 -13.78 -2.18
N ARG A 50 11.74 -14.00 -0.85
CA ARG A 50 10.55 -13.85 0.00
C ARG A 50 10.00 -12.43 -0.03
N LEU A 51 10.87 -11.44 0.17
CA LEU A 51 10.51 -10.03 0.18
C LEU A 51 9.98 -9.56 -1.19
N ARG A 52 10.55 -10.05 -2.30
CA ARG A 52 10.02 -9.76 -3.65
C ARG A 52 8.63 -10.33 -3.85
N ALA A 53 8.41 -11.59 -3.46
CA ALA A 53 7.09 -12.21 -3.56
C ALA A 53 6.04 -11.44 -2.73
N GLU A 54 6.43 -10.93 -1.57
CA GLU A 54 5.56 -10.13 -0.73
C GLU A 54 5.26 -8.75 -1.34
N ALA A 55 6.26 -8.07 -1.90
CA ALA A 55 6.07 -6.82 -2.63
C ALA A 55 5.17 -7.00 -3.86
N GLU A 56 5.36 -8.08 -4.63
CA GLU A 56 4.52 -8.42 -5.78
C GLU A 56 3.07 -8.66 -5.38
N ARG A 57 2.83 -9.36 -4.27
CA ARG A 57 1.50 -9.59 -3.72
C ARG A 57 0.81 -8.26 -3.37
N TYR A 58 1.45 -7.40 -2.57
CA TYR A 58 0.83 -6.13 -2.17
C TYR A 58 0.67 -5.17 -3.34
N ALA A 59 1.58 -5.20 -4.33
CA ALA A 59 1.41 -4.42 -5.56
C ALA A 59 0.25 -4.93 -6.42
N ALA A 60 -0.05 -6.24 -6.41
CA ALA A 60 -1.24 -6.78 -7.04
C ALA A 60 -2.50 -6.34 -6.30
N GLU A 61 -2.53 -6.45 -4.97
CA GLU A 61 -3.67 -6.01 -4.15
C GLU A 61 -3.96 -4.51 -4.34
N GLN A 62 -2.93 -3.66 -4.38
CA GLN A 62 -3.10 -2.22 -4.64
C GLN A 62 -3.73 -1.95 -6.01
N ARG A 63 -3.40 -2.73 -7.04
CA ARG A 63 -4.01 -2.60 -8.38
C ARG A 63 -5.46 -3.08 -8.42
N GLU A 64 -5.81 -4.01 -7.54
CA GLU A 64 -7.17 -4.54 -7.41
C GLU A 64 -8.07 -3.61 -6.58
N LEU A 65 -7.50 -2.77 -5.71
CA LEU A 65 -8.24 -1.77 -4.96
C LEU A 65 -8.92 -0.78 -5.91
N ARG A 66 -10.24 -0.64 -5.79
CA ARG A 66 -11.06 0.24 -6.62
C ARG A 66 -11.62 1.39 -5.79
N VAL A 67 -11.80 2.54 -6.43
CA VAL A 67 -12.55 3.65 -5.84
C VAL A 67 -14.00 3.17 -5.61
N GLY A 68 -14.51 3.31 -4.38
CA GLY A 68 -15.80 2.77 -3.95
C GLY A 68 -15.75 1.41 -3.24
N ASP A 69 -14.59 0.74 -3.21
CA ASP A 69 -14.39 -0.43 -2.34
C ASP A 69 -14.04 0.01 -0.92
N LEU A 70 -15.05 0.49 -0.19
CA LEU A 70 -14.87 0.97 1.18
C LEU A 70 -14.37 -0.13 2.12
N ALA A 71 -14.87 -1.37 1.95
CA ALA A 71 -14.47 -2.49 2.79
C ALA A 71 -13.01 -2.88 2.56
N GLY A 72 -12.58 -2.94 1.29
CA GLY A 72 -11.17 -3.18 0.94
C GLY A 72 -10.26 -2.07 1.44
N ALA A 73 -10.65 -0.80 1.26
CA ALA A 73 -9.89 0.34 1.75
C ALA A 73 -9.77 0.33 3.29
N GLN A 74 -10.88 0.07 4.00
CA GLN A 74 -10.89 0.05 5.46
C GLN A 74 -10.03 -1.07 6.03
N ARG A 75 -10.07 -2.27 5.42
CA ARG A 75 -9.18 -3.38 5.78
C ARG A 75 -7.71 -2.98 5.74
N VAL A 76 -7.29 -2.31 4.66
CA VAL A 76 -5.92 -1.85 4.48
C VAL A 76 -5.56 -0.80 5.54
N ILE A 77 -6.48 0.11 5.83
CA ILE A 77 -6.30 1.17 6.85
C ILE A 77 -6.09 0.56 8.24
N ASP A 78 -6.80 -0.50 8.56
CA ASP A 78 -6.76 -1.09 9.91
C ASP A 78 -5.59 -2.06 10.09
N GLU A 79 -5.27 -2.86 9.08
CA GLU A 79 -4.31 -3.96 9.20
C GLU A 79 -2.87 -3.54 8.86
N TYR A 80 -2.68 -2.78 7.78
CA TYR A 80 -1.36 -2.65 7.16
C TYR A 80 -0.43 -1.62 7.82
N PRO A 81 -0.91 -0.59 8.56
CA PRO A 81 0.00 0.29 9.30
C PRO A 81 0.87 -0.43 10.34
N ALA A 82 0.41 -1.55 10.91
CA ALA A 82 1.23 -2.35 11.81
C ALA A 82 2.41 -2.98 11.08
N LEU A 83 2.16 -3.60 9.92
CA LEU A 83 3.20 -4.20 9.07
C LEU A 83 4.24 -3.17 8.62
N VAL A 84 3.80 -1.97 8.22
CA VAL A 84 4.71 -0.88 7.85
C VAL A 84 5.62 -0.52 9.03
N ARG A 85 5.07 -0.39 10.24
CA ARG A 85 5.88 -0.07 11.44
C ARG A 85 6.88 -1.17 11.76
N GLU A 86 6.49 -2.43 11.66
CA GLU A 86 7.36 -3.58 11.93
C GLU A 86 8.54 -3.61 10.96
N LEU A 87 8.28 -3.44 9.66
CA LEU A 87 9.32 -3.34 8.64
C LEU A 87 10.24 -2.14 8.93
N MET A 88 9.68 -0.95 9.16
CA MET A 88 10.52 0.23 9.42
C MET A 88 11.37 0.08 10.69
N ALA A 89 10.86 -0.62 11.72
CA ALA A 89 11.61 -0.91 12.94
C ALA A 89 12.76 -1.89 12.70
N SER A 90 12.58 -2.92 11.86
CA SER A 90 13.67 -3.83 11.50
C SER A 90 14.78 -3.17 10.70
N LEU A 91 14.49 -2.11 9.93
CA LEU A 91 15.52 -1.32 9.24
C LEU A 91 16.32 -0.40 10.18
N ALA A 92 15.75 -0.03 11.32
CA ALA A 92 16.43 0.81 12.30
C ALA A 92 17.31 0.02 13.28
N SER A 93 17.18 -1.31 13.28
CA SER A 93 17.95 -2.24 14.10
C SER A 93 19.24 -2.68 13.39
#